data_AF-A0A8J3RGM8-F1
#
_entry.id   AF-A0A8J3RGM8-F1
#
_cell.length_a   1.000
_cell.length_b   1.000
_cell.length_c   1.000
_cell.angle_alpha   90.00
_cell.angle_beta   90.00
_cell.angle_gamma   90.00
#
_symmetry.space_group_name_H-M   'P 1'
#
loop_
_entity.id
_entity.type
_entity.pdbx_description
1 polymer ?
#
loop_
_entity_poly.entity_id
_entity_poly.type
_entity_poly.pdbx_seq_one_letter_code
_entity_poly.pdbx_strand_id
1 'polypeptide(L)'
;MAALEHLPGEHASQYYEYAYRLAPLAAQLVMEKLMESAAWPVYSPFARQHYGKGLQAGRTEGLEEGLQEGLAKGLAKGLAKGLAKGEARAVLTILQARGIPVSDADRTRITMCTDLDRLDEWTRRAVTATSAADLFTDEPERPTG
;
A
#
# COMPACT_ATOMS: atom_id res chain seq x y z
N MET A 1 -43.19 -19.45 -5.77
CA MET A 1 -42.02 -18.55 -5.77
C MET A 1 -41.74 -18.10 -7.19
N ALA A 2 -42.49 -17.12 -7.73
CA ALA A 2 -42.29 -16.61 -9.09
C ALA A 2 -43.01 -15.26 -9.33
N ALA A 3 -42.82 -14.26 -8.46
CA ALA A 3 -43.52 -12.98 -8.62
C ALA A 3 -42.73 -11.74 -8.15
N LEU A 4 -41.39 -11.79 -8.12
CA LEU A 4 -40.57 -10.65 -7.69
C LEU A 4 -39.39 -10.34 -8.63
N GLU A 5 -39.35 -10.91 -9.83
CA GLU A 5 -38.23 -10.71 -10.75
C GLU A 5 -38.38 -9.49 -11.68
N HIS A 6 -39.52 -8.80 -11.73
CA HIS A 6 -39.77 -7.75 -12.75
C HIS A 6 -40.38 -6.45 -12.17
N LEU A 7 -39.81 -5.91 -11.08
CA LEU A 7 -40.16 -4.56 -10.64
C LEU A 7 -39.12 -3.54 -11.16
N PRO A 8 -39.52 -2.59 -12.04
CA PRO A 8 -38.62 -1.54 -12.53
C PRO A 8 -38.13 -0.69 -11.35
N GLY A 9 -36.83 -0.36 -11.35
CA GLY A 9 -36.13 0.27 -10.21
C GLY A 9 -36.70 1.61 -9.73
N GLU A 10 -37.60 2.23 -10.49
CA GLU A 10 -38.30 3.47 -10.14
C GLU A 10 -39.42 3.26 -9.09
N HIS A 11 -39.86 2.02 -8.85
CA HIS A 11 -40.96 1.71 -7.93
C HIS A 11 -40.48 1.17 -6.57
N ALA A 12 -39.17 0.98 -6.39
CA ALA A 12 -38.61 0.49 -5.14
C ALA A 12 -38.95 1.42 -3.97
N SER A 13 -38.82 2.74 -4.17
CA SER A 13 -39.20 3.76 -3.18
C SER A 13 -40.70 3.78 -2.89
N GLN A 14 -41.55 3.61 -3.92
CA GLN A 14 -43.01 3.54 -3.75
C GLN A 14 -43.44 2.30 -2.95
N TYR A 15 -42.69 1.19 -3.08
CA TYR A 15 -42.92 -0.02 -2.30
C TYR A 15 -42.66 0.19 -0.81
N TYR A 16 -41.56 0.90 -0.48
CA TYR A 16 -41.25 1.28 0.90
C TYR A 16 -42.29 2.24 1.49
N GLU A 17 -42.69 3.27 0.74
CA GLU A 17 -43.73 4.22 1.15
C GLU A 17 -45.08 3.54 1.42
N TYR A 18 -45.48 2.60 0.55
CA TYR A 18 -46.73 1.87 0.70
C TYR A 18 -46.69 0.90 1.88
N ALA A 19 -45.60 0.13 2.02
CA ALA A 19 -45.39 -0.77 3.15
C ALA A 19 -45.33 -0.01 4.49
N TYR A 20 -44.70 1.16 4.51
CA TYR A 20 -44.66 2.04 5.67
C TYR A 20 -46.06 2.53 6.05
N ARG A 21 -46.82 3.05 5.07
CA ARG A 21 -48.18 3.56 5.30
C ARG A 21 -49.18 2.50 5.76
N LEU A 22 -49.04 1.27 5.29
CA LEU A 22 -49.90 0.15 5.68
C LEU A 22 -49.51 -0.48 7.03
N ALA A 23 -48.31 -0.21 7.54
CA ALA A 23 -47.88 -0.73 8.82
C ALA A 23 -48.64 -0.07 9.99
N PRO A 24 -49.03 -0.83 11.02
CA PRO A 24 -49.60 -0.25 12.24
C PRO A 24 -48.64 0.74 12.89
N LEU A 25 -49.15 1.79 13.54
CA LEU A 25 -48.35 2.85 14.17
C LEU A 25 -47.26 2.30 15.13
N ALA A 26 -47.58 1.22 15.86
CA ALA A 26 -46.61 0.54 16.71
C ALA A 26 -45.41 -0.04 15.93
N ALA A 27 -45.63 -0.55 14.72
CA ALA A 27 -44.58 -1.06 13.85
C ALA A 27 -43.76 0.06 13.20
N GLN A 28 -44.40 1.18 12.83
CA GLN A 28 -43.71 2.39 12.35
C GLN A 28 -42.75 2.94 13.41
N LEU A 29 -43.22 3.12 14.65
CA LEU A 29 -42.40 3.62 15.78
C LEU A 29 -41.22 2.70 16.11
N VAL A 30 -41.42 1.37 16.01
CA VAL A 30 -40.32 0.41 16.18
C VAL A 30 -39.33 0.52 15.03
N MET A 31 -39.79 0.67 13.78
CA MET A 31 -38.92 0.81 12.62
C MET A 31 -38.11 2.11 12.66
N GLU A 32 -38.74 3.25 12.95
CA GLU A 32 -38.05 4.54 13.10
C GLU A 32 -36.96 4.46 14.17
N LYS A 33 -37.28 3.92 15.35
CA LYS A 33 -36.32 3.76 16.44
C LYS A 33 -35.15 2.81 16.09
N LEU A 34 -35.38 1.84 15.21
CA LEU A 34 -34.33 0.94 14.71
C LEU A 34 -33.46 1.61 13.65
N MET A 35 -34.05 2.41 12.76
CA MET A 35 -33.33 3.16 11.72
C MET A 35 -32.45 4.28 12.30
N GLU A 36 -32.85 4.86 13.44
CA GLU A 36 -32.02 5.82 14.20
C GLU A 36 -30.90 5.13 15.00
N SER A 37 -30.93 3.80 15.14
CA SER A 37 -29.93 3.05 15.90
C SER A 37 -28.77 2.58 15.02
N ALA A 38 -27.54 2.69 15.53
CA ALA A 38 -26.36 2.14 14.86
C ALA A 38 -26.27 0.60 14.95
N ALA A 39 -27.18 -0.05 15.67
CA ALA A 39 -27.17 -1.48 15.93
C ALA A 39 -28.40 -2.14 15.29
N TRP A 40 -28.32 -2.43 13.99
CA TRP A 40 -29.37 -3.16 13.28
C TRP A 40 -29.51 -4.57 13.87
N PRO A 41 -30.63 -4.90 14.55
CA PRO A 41 -30.74 -6.19 15.20
C PRO A 41 -30.87 -7.26 14.12
N VAL A 42 -30.07 -8.31 14.26
CA VAL A 42 -30.10 -9.43 13.34
C VAL A 42 -31.32 -10.30 13.67
N TYR A 43 -32.45 -10.04 13.03
CA TYR A 43 -33.74 -10.62 13.42
C TYR A 43 -33.93 -12.07 12.98
N SER A 44 -33.51 -12.44 11.77
CA SER A 44 -33.77 -13.78 11.25
C SER A 44 -32.84 -14.82 11.88
N PRO A 45 -33.34 -16.05 12.18
CA PRO A 45 -32.49 -17.15 12.64
C PRO A 45 -31.30 -17.42 11.70
N PHE A 46 -31.55 -17.31 10.39
CA PHE A 46 -30.53 -17.36 9.35
C PHE A 46 -29.45 -16.30 9.55
N ALA A 47 -29.84 -15.03 9.65
CA ALA A 47 -28.88 -13.95 9.78
C ALA A 47 -28.10 -14.06 11.10
N ARG A 48 -28.72 -14.50 12.21
CA ARG A 48 -28.01 -14.74 13.49
C ARG A 48 -26.95 -15.83 13.35
N GLN A 49 -27.25 -16.90 12.62
CA GLN A 49 -26.32 -18.01 12.40
C GLN A 49 -25.14 -17.63 11.49
N HIS A 50 -25.38 -16.77 10.49
CA HIS A 50 -24.38 -16.44 9.47
C HIS A 50 -23.61 -15.15 9.72
N TYR A 51 -24.19 -14.18 10.45
CA TYR A 51 -23.55 -12.90 10.78
C TYR A 51 -22.24 -13.09 11.56
N GLY A 52 -22.25 -13.94 12.59
CA GLY A 52 -21.04 -14.24 13.36
C GLY A 52 -19.94 -14.90 12.53
N LYS A 53 -20.33 -15.81 11.61
CA LYS A 53 -19.39 -16.47 10.69
C LYS A 53 -18.79 -15.48 9.70
N GLY A 54 -19.59 -14.61 9.12
CA GLY A 54 -19.13 -13.57 8.20
C GLY A 54 -18.19 -12.57 8.88
N LEU A 55 -18.52 -12.14 10.09
CA LEU A 55 -17.66 -11.23 10.86
C LEU A 55 -16.32 -11.88 11.21
N GLN A 56 -16.34 -13.15 11.61
CA GLN A 56 -15.13 -13.89 11.94
C GLN A 56 -14.26 -14.12 10.70
N ALA A 57 -14.86 -14.55 9.58
CA ALA A 57 -14.18 -14.75 8.31
C ALA A 57 -13.56 -13.45 7.78
N GLY A 58 -14.31 -12.34 7.79
CA GLY A 58 -13.79 -11.04 7.34
C GLY A 58 -12.66 -10.52 8.24
N ARG A 59 -12.70 -10.80 9.54
CA ARG A 59 -11.58 -10.47 10.45
C ARG A 59 -10.33 -11.28 10.17
N THR A 60 -10.48 -12.59 9.91
CA THR A 60 -9.33 -13.45 9.61
C THR A 60 -8.72 -13.08 8.26
N GLU A 61 -9.56 -12.93 7.22
CA GLU A 61 -9.13 -12.56 5.88
C GLU A 61 -8.46 -11.17 5.87
N GLY A 62 -9.09 -10.16 6.48
CA GLY A 62 -8.49 -8.84 6.57
C GLY A 62 -7.19 -8.78 7.37
N LEU A 63 -7.03 -9.62 8.40
CA LEU A 63 -5.78 -9.72 9.14
C LEU A 63 -4.67 -10.39 8.30
N GLU A 64 -5.01 -11.47 7.60
CA GLU A 64 -4.08 -12.18 6.72
C GLU A 64 -3.62 -11.29 5.57
N GLU A 65 -4.54 -10.65 4.86
CA GLU A 65 -4.23 -9.71 3.77
C GLU A 65 -3.38 -8.54 4.27
N GLY A 66 -3.78 -7.91 5.38
CA GLY A 66 -3.03 -6.79 5.96
C GLY A 66 -1.63 -7.18 6.40
N LEU A 67 -1.45 -8.38 6.95
CA LEU A 67 -0.13 -8.89 7.33
C LEU A 67 0.74 -9.18 6.11
N GLN A 68 0.19 -9.84 5.08
CA GLN A 68 0.91 -10.12 3.85
C GLN A 68 1.35 -8.85 3.14
N GLU A 69 0.44 -7.89 2.97
CA GLU A 69 0.74 -6.62 2.32
C GLU A 69 1.76 -5.81 3.13
N GLY A 70 1.60 -5.75 4.46
CA GLY A 70 2.52 -5.08 5.36
C GLY A 70 3.94 -5.67 5.31
N LEU A 71 4.05 -7.01 5.32
CA LEU A 71 5.33 -7.71 5.23
C LEU A 71 5.98 -7.50 3.86
N ALA A 72 5.22 -7.63 2.77
CA ALA A 72 5.74 -7.42 1.43
C ALA A 72 6.29 -6.01 1.24
N LYS A 73 5.52 -4.98 1.63
CA LYS A 73 5.97 -3.57 1.56
C LYS A 73 7.18 -3.32 2.46
N GLY A 74 7.17 -3.86 3.67
CA GLY A 74 8.26 -3.72 4.64
C GLY A 74 9.57 -4.32 4.12
N LEU A 75 9.49 -5.54 3.59
CA LEU A 75 10.64 -6.27 3.05
C LEU A 75 11.19 -5.57 1.80
N ALA A 76 10.33 -5.19 0.85
CA ALA A 76 10.76 -4.49 -0.36
C ALA A 76 11.49 -3.18 -0.03
N LYS A 77 10.91 -2.35 0.86
CA LYS A 77 11.54 -1.09 1.30
C LYS A 77 12.84 -1.33 2.07
N GLY A 78 12.87 -2.34 2.93
CA GLY A 78 14.04 -2.72 3.71
C GLY A 78 15.20 -3.17 2.81
N LEU A 79 14.90 -4.03 1.84
CA LEU A 79 15.86 -4.58 0.90
C LEU A 79 16.42 -3.49 -0.02
N ALA A 80 15.57 -2.66 -0.62
CA ALA A 80 16.01 -1.55 -1.47
C ALA A 80 16.94 -0.58 -0.71
N LYS A 81 16.56 -0.18 0.52
CA LYS A 81 17.38 0.68 1.38
C LYS A 81 18.69 -0.01 1.80
N GLY A 82 18.65 -1.31 2.04
CA GLY A 82 19.82 -2.12 2.39
C GLY A 82 20.83 -2.19 1.25
N LEU A 83 20.36 -2.48 0.03
CA LEU A 83 21.18 -2.53 -1.18
C LEU A 83 21.83 -1.16 -1.45
N ALA A 84 21.05 -0.07 -1.45
CA ALA A 84 21.60 1.26 -1.72
C ALA A 84 22.68 1.67 -0.70
N LYS A 85 22.46 1.38 0.59
CA LYS A 85 23.47 1.60 1.62
C LYS A 85 24.72 0.74 1.42
N GLY A 86 24.54 -0.51 0.96
CA GLY A 86 25.63 -1.44 0.66
C GLY A 86 26.49 -0.92 -0.49
N GLU A 87 25.88 -0.55 -1.60
CA GLU A 87 26.57 0.01 -2.78
C GLU A 87 27.27 1.34 -2.45
N ALA A 88 26.59 2.26 -1.76
CA ALA A 88 27.20 3.50 -1.31
C ALA A 88 28.45 3.26 -0.43
N ARG A 89 28.42 2.24 0.44
CA ARG A 89 29.58 1.84 1.24
C ARG A 89 30.67 1.22 0.38
N ALA A 90 30.32 0.46 -0.66
CA ALA A 90 31.28 -0.12 -1.60
C ALA A 90 32.05 0.98 -2.35
N VAL A 91 31.36 1.98 -2.90
CA VAL A 91 31.97 3.16 -3.54
C VAL A 91 33.00 3.81 -2.61
N LEU A 92 32.60 4.13 -1.37
CA LEU A 92 33.50 4.76 -0.40
C LEU A 92 34.70 3.88 -0.04
N THR A 93 34.50 2.57 0.05
CA THR A 93 35.55 1.59 0.37
C THR A 93 36.58 1.53 -0.77
N ILE A 94 36.13 1.55 -2.02
CA ILE A 94 37.02 1.57 -3.19
C ILE A 94 37.85 2.86 -3.22
N LEU A 95 37.21 4.02 -3.03
CA LEU A 95 37.93 5.32 -2.99
C LEU A 95 38.98 5.34 -1.87
N GLN A 96 38.62 4.83 -0.69
CA GLN A 96 39.54 4.72 0.44
C GLN A 96 40.73 3.79 0.12
N ALA A 97 40.46 2.61 -0.46
CA ALA A 97 41.51 1.66 -0.84
C ALA A 97 42.48 2.25 -1.89
N ARG A 98 41.98 3.15 -2.75
CA ARG A 98 42.78 3.87 -3.75
C ARG A 98 43.46 5.13 -3.21
N GLY A 99 43.23 5.48 -1.94
CA GLY A 99 43.80 6.67 -1.32
C GLY A 99 43.21 7.99 -1.85
N ILE A 100 42.02 7.95 -2.46
CA ILE A 100 41.35 9.15 -2.98
C ILE A 100 40.64 9.85 -1.81
N PRO A 101 41.00 11.10 -1.48
CA PRO A 101 40.32 11.85 -0.43
C PRO A 101 38.89 12.16 -0.86
N VAL A 102 37.93 11.88 0.04
CA VAL A 102 36.51 12.15 -0.16
C VAL A 102 36.09 13.24 0.80
N SER A 103 35.53 14.34 0.28
CA SER A 103 35.01 15.42 1.12
C SER A 103 33.75 14.98 1.88
N ASP A 104 33.41 15.65 2.97
CA ASP A 104 32.18 15.34 3.72
C ASP A 104 30.91 15.57 2.88
N ALA A 105 30.95 16.55 1.96
CA ALA A 105 29.88 16.81 1.01
C ALA A 105 29.68 15.61 0.06
N ASP A 106 30.77 15.08 -0.51
CA ASP A 106 30.72 13.92 -1.41
C ASP A 106 30.30 12.65 -0.68
N ARG A 107 30.81 12.44 0.55
CA ARG A 107 30.39 11.33 1.41
C ARG A 107 28.90 11.37 1.69
N THR A 108 28.36 12.56 2.00
CA THR A 108 26.93 12.76 2.21
C THR A 108 26.14 12.47 0.93
N ARG A 109 26.61 12.97 -0.22
CA ARG A 109 25.99 12.72 -1.53
C ARG A 109 25.92 11.22 -1.85
N ILE A 110 27.01 10.49 -1.61
CA ILE A 110 27.09 9.04 -1.88
C ILE A 110 26.15 8.28 -0.94
N THR A 111 26.21 8.55 0.36
CA THR A 111 25.43 7.82 1.38
C THR A 111 23.93 8.11 1.36
N MET A 112 23.51 9.28 0.87
CA MET A 112 22.10 9.64 0.72
C MET A 112 21.50 9.19 -0.61
N CYS A 113 22.32 8.71 -1.54
CA CYS A 113 21.83 8.20 -2.81
C CYS A 113 21.05 6.89 -2.60
N THR A 114 19.85 6.81 -3.16
CA THR A 114 19.00 5.61 -3.12
C THR A 114 18.82 4.97 -4.50
N ASP A 115 19.44 5.56 -5.52
CA ASP A 115 19.40 5.09 -6.89
C ASP A 115 20.52 4.06 -7.09
N LEU A 116 20.13 2.79 -7.29
CA LEU A 116 21.07 1.69 -7.42
C LEU A 116 21.88 1.76 -8.71
N ASP A 117 21.28 2.18 -9.82
CA ASP A 117 21.98 2.27 -11.12
C ASP A 117 23.05 3.35 -11.06
N ARG A 118 22.74 4.47 -10.39
CA ARG A 118 23.72 5.54 -10.15
C ARG A 118 24.85 5.11 -9.24
N LEU A 119 24.54 4.37 -8.17
CA LEU A 119 25.54 3.85 -7.24
C LEU A 119 26.45 2.82 -7.91
N ASP A 120 25.90 1.93 -8.75
CA ASP A 120 26.65 0.95 -9.52
C ASP A 120 27.59 1.62 -10.56
N GLU A 121 27.12 2.67 -11.23
CA GLU A 121 27.98 3.48 -12.10
C GLU A 121 29.11 4.16 -11.31
N TRP A 122 28.82 4.71 -10.13
CA TRP A 122 29.86 5.25 -9.25
C TRP A 122 30.83 4.17 -8.77
N THR A 123 30.37 2.95 -8.52
CA THR A 123 31.22 1.81 -8.17
C THR A 123 32.21 1.51 -9.29
N ARG A 124 31.76 1.44 -10.55
CA ARG A 124 32.64 1.25 -11.72
C ARG A 124 33.65 2.39 -11.85
N ARG A 125 33.20 3.64 -11.78
CA ARG A 125 34.07 4.82 -11.91
C ARG A 125 35.08 4.92 -10.79
N ALA A 126 34.70 4.52 -9.57
CA ALA A 126 35.61 4.53 -8.42
C ALA A 126 36.85 3.66 -8.64
N VAL A 127 36.82 2.68 -9.55
CA VAL A 127 37.99 1.84 -9.87
C VAL A 127 39.06 2.61 -10.65
N THR A 128 38.67 3.56 -11.52
CA THR A 128 39.59 4.29 -12.41
C THR A 128 39.75 5.77 -12.08
N ALA A 129 38.83 6.35 -11.30
CA ALA A 129 38.83 7.76 -10.90
C ALA A 129 40.18 8.27 -10.37
N THR A 130 40.59 9.48 -10.70
CA THR A 130 41.76 10.13 -10.10
C THR A 130 41.37 11.04 -8.93
N SER A 131 40.09 11.45 -8.88
CA SER A 131 39.50 12.27 -7.84
C SER A 131 38.07 11.82 -7.50
N ALA A 132 37.55 12.23 -6.34
CA ALA A 132 36.14 11.97 -6.00
C ALA A 132 35.16 12.68 -6.95
N ALA A 133 35.56 13.78 -7.59
CA ALA A 133 34.73 14.52 -8.53
C ALA A 133 34.45 13.71 -9.82
N ASP A 134 35.39 12.85 -10.21
CA ASP A 134 35.30 12.04 -11.45
C ASP A 134 34.08 11.11 -11.40
N LEU A 135 33.65 10.67 -10.22
CA LEU A 135 32.45 9.84 -10.03
C LEU A 135 31.18 10.52 -10.56
N PHE A 136 31.11 11.84 -10.41
CA PHE A 136 29.90 12.62 -10.66
C PHE A 136 29.85 13.23 -12.06
N THR A 137 30.80 12.90 -12.93
CA THR A 137 30.87 13.45 -14.29
C THR A 137 29.82 12.79 -15.19
N ASP A 138 28.88 13.55 -15.73
CA ASP A 138 27.93 13.01 -16.71
C ASP A 138 28.62 12.95 -18.10
N GLU A 139 29.47 11.95 -18.34
CA GLU A 139 29.92 11.65 -19.70
C GLU A 139 28.98 10.62 -20.35
N PRO A 140 28.17 11.00 -21.36
CA PRO A 140 27.78 10.03 -22.36
C PRO A 140 29.05 9.68 -23.15
N GLU A 141 29.37 8.39 -23.26
CA GLU A 141 30.32 7.91 -24.27
C GLU A 141 29.90 8.50 -25.63
N ARG A 142 30.68 9.45 -26.13
CA ARG A 142 30.57 9.89 -27.52
C ARG A 142 31.06 8.71 -28.37
N PRO A 143 30.25 8.11 -29.26
CA PRO A 143 30.79 7.20 -30.25
C PRO A 143 31.77 7.99 -31.11
N THR A 144 33.03 7.58 -31.04
CA THR A 144 34.08 7.99 -31.98
C THR A 144 33.93 7.11 -33.21
N GLY A 145 33.62 7.72 -34.35
CA GLY A 145 33.50 7.02 -35.63
C GLY A 145 32.59 7.74 -36.61
#